data_AF-A0A2H6GJ04-F1
#
_entry.id   AF-A0A2H6GJ04-F1
#
_cell.length_a   1.000
_cell.length_b   1.000
_cell.length_c   1.000
_cell.angle_alpha   90.00
_cell.angle_beta   90.00
_cell.angle_gamma   90.00
#
_symmetry.space_group_name_H-M   'P 1'
#
loop_
_entity.id
_entity.type
_entity.pdbx_description
1 polymer ?
#
loop_
_entity_poly.entity_id
_entity_poly.type
_entity_poly.pdbx_seq_one_letter_code
_entity_poly.pdbx_strand_id
1 'polypeptide(L)'
;MLYNIIMLPTKNDHQLGMEFVCIEELVPQDHLLRKIDKVIDFEFIRDKVKDLYCADNGRPAVDPVVLFKMLFIGYLFGIRSERQLIREIEVNLAYRWFIGIGLRGKIPDASIYREHDLSGDI
;
A
#
# COMPACT_ATOMS: atom_id res chain seq x y z
N MET A 1 -49.82 -11.44 -16.56
CA MET A 1 -48.36 -11.65 -16.57
C MET A 1 -47.72 -10.58 -17.43
N LEU A 2 -47.27 -9.47 -16.84
CA LEU A 2 -46.47 -8.45 -17.51
C LEU A 2 -45.10 -8.47 -16.82
N TYR A 3 -44.06 -8.81 -17.57
CA TYR A 3 -42.68 -8.82 -17.09
C TYR A 3 -42.25 -7.39 -16.81
N ASN A 4 -41.87 -7.14 -15.56
CA ASN A 4 -41.26 -5.89 -15.15
C ASN A 4 -39.88 -5.81 -15.82
N ILE A 5 -39.73 -4.94 -16.82
CA ILE A 5 -38.44 -4.65 -17.45
C ILE A 5 -37.59 -3.95 -16.38
N ILE A 6 -36.63 -4.68 -15.82
CA ILE A 6 -35.62 -4.12 -14.93
C ILE A 6 -34.79 -3.16 -15.78
N MET A 7 -35.04 -1.87 -15.66
CA MET A 7 -34.09 -0.83 -16.06
C MET A 7 -32.80 -1.10 -15.29
N LEU A 8 -31.77 -1.58 -15.98
CA LEU A 8 -30.42 -1.63 -15.45
C LEU A 8 -30.00 -0.17 -15.16
N PRO A 9 -29.63 0.18 -13.92
CA PRO A 9 -29.22 1.54 -13.62
C PRO A 9 -28.01 1.88 -14.48
N THR A 10 -28.16 2.93 -15.30
CA THR A 10 -27.11 3.45 -16.16
C THR A 10 -25.94 3.93 -15.30
N LYS A 11 -24.72 3.70 -15.80
CA LYS A 11 -23.43 4.03 -15.19
C LYS A 11 -23.50 5.40 -14.50
N ASN A 12 -23.56 5.39 -13.17
CA ASN A 12 -23.54 6.60 -12.37
C ASN A 12 -22.14 7.24 -12.47
N ASP A 13 -22.08 8.50 -12.88
CA ASP A 13 -20.87 9.33 -12.94
C ASP A 13 -20.41 9.78 -11.53
N HIS A 14 -20.47 8.88 -10.53
CA HIS A 14 -20.03 9.14 -9.15
C HIS A 14 -18.51 9.25 -9.01
N GLN A 15 -17.73 8.94 -10.06
CA GLN A 15 -16.27 8.86 -10.00
C GLN A 15 -15.57 10.22 -9.83
N LEU A 16 -16.30 11.34 -9.86
CA LEU A 16 -15.75 12.70 -9.77
C LEU A 16 -16.14 13.45 -8.47
N GLY A 17 -16.77 12.75 -7.51
CA GLY A 17 -17.05 13.31 -6.19
C GLY A 17 -15.78 13.42 -5.32
N MET A 18 -15.59 14.55 -4.63
CA MET A 18 -14.57 14.66 -3.59
C MET A 18 -15.14 14.09 -2.28
N GLU A 19 -14.53 13.03 -1.78
CA GLU A 19 -14.90 12.39 -0.52
C GLU A 19 -13.74 12.49 0.48
N PHE A 20 -14.05 12.80 1.74
CA PHE A 20 -13.09 12.68 2.84
C PHE A 20 -13.17 11.27 3.40
N VAL A 21 -12.09 10.50 3.25
CA VAL A 21 -12.05 9.08 3.62
C VAL A 21 -10.86 8.75 4.52
N CYS A 22 -11.07 7.85 5.48
CA CYS A 22 -10.03 7.30 6.35
C CYS A 22 -9.62 5.91 5.84
N ILE A 23 -8.33 5.70 5.52
CA ILE A 23 -7.83 4.42 4.96
C ILE A 23 -8.13 3.25 5.91
N GLU A 24 -8.05 3.49 7.22
CA GLU A 24 -8.41 2.52 8.25
C GLU A 24 -9.83 1.98 8.06
N GLU A 25 -10.77 2.83 7.67
CA GLU A 25 -12.18 2.43 7.49
C GLU A 25 -12.42 1.74 6.15
N LEU A 26 -11.55 1.96 5.15
CA LEU A 26 -11.67 1.39 3.81
C LEU A 26 -11.23 -0.08 3.75
N VAL A 27 -10.48 -0.57 4.74
CA VAL A 27 -10.04 -1.97 4.79
C VAL A 27 -10.97 -2.78 5.69
N PRO A 28 -11.67 -3.80 5.14
CA PRO A 28 -12.60 -4.64 5.92
C PRO A 28 -11.97 -5.19 7.19
N GLN A 29 -12.69 -5.14 8.31
CA GLN A 29 -12.16 -5.51 9.63
C GLN A 29 -11.74 -7.00 9.73
N ASP A 30 -12.37 -7.86 8.93
CA ASP A 30 -12.10 -9.29 8.86
C ASP A 30 -11.00 -9.68 7.86
N HIS A 31 -10.42 -8.69 7.17
CA HIS A 31 -9.37 -8.88 6.17
C HIS A 31 -8.13 -9.58 6.76
N LEU A 32 -7.53 -10.49 6.01
CA LEU A 32 -6.38 -11.30 6.46
C LEU A 32 -5.22 -10.46 6.97
N LEU A 33 -4.86 -9.39 6.25
CA LEU A 33 -3.74 -8.51 6.62
C LEU A 33 -3.96 -7.81 7.97
N ARG A 34 -5.20 -7.54 8.39
CA ARG A 34 -5.48 -7.00 9.73
C ARG A 34 -5.22 -8.03 10.82
N LYS A 35 -5.62 -9.28 10.57
CA LYS A 35 -5.38 -10.39 11.51
C LYS A 35 -3.87 -10.61 11.70
N ILE A 36 -3.11 -10.51 10.62
CA ILE A 36 -1.65 -10.62 10.62
C ILE A 36 -1.01 -9.44 11.38
N ASP A 37 -1.34 -8.20 11.02
CA ASP A 37 -0.76 -7.00 11.63
C ASP A 37 -1.05 -6.93 13.13
N LYS A 38 -2.20 -7.45 13.58
CA LYS A 38 -2.55 -7.57 15.00
C LYS A 38 -1.68 -8.58 15.77
N VAL A 39 -1.21 -9.64 15.10
CA VAL A 39 -0.51 -10.75 15.74
C VAL A 39 1.00 -10.62 15.64
N ILE A 40 1.49 -9.96 14.58
CA ILE A 40 2.90 -9.82 14.28
C ILE A 40 3.27 -8.35 14.42
N ASP A 41 4.05 -8.04 15.46
CA ASP A 41 4.82 -6.82 15.48
C ASP A 41 5.98 -6.97 14.48
N PHE A 42 6.10 -6.08 13.50
CA PHE A 42 7.16 -6.13 12.49
C PHE A 42 8.40 -5.30 12.87
N GLU A 43 8.37 -4.56 13.98
CA GLU A 43 9.47 -3.70 14.43
C GLU A 43 10.78 -4.47 14.65
N PHE A 44 10.69 -5.76 15.01
CA PHE A 44 11.86 -6.62 15.20
C PHE A 44 12.79 -6.67 13.97
N ILE A 45 12.26 -6.37 12.77
CA ILE A 45 13.05 -6.36 11.54
C ILE A 45 14.07 -5.22 11.59
N ARG A 46 13.68 -4.03 12.05
CA ARG A 46 14.59 -2.88 12.15
C ARG A 46 15.78 -3.21 13.04
N ASP A 47 15.53 -3.85 14.17
CA ASP A 47 16.59 -4.29 15.09
C ASP A 47 17.54 -5.30 14.45
N LYS A 48 17.01 -6.23 13.64
CA LYS A 48 17.82 -7.27 12.97
C LYS A 48 18.70 -6.75 11.84
N VAL A 49 18.24 -5.72 11.12
CA VAL A 49 18.98 -5.20 9.96
C VAL A 49 19.71 -3.90 10.25
N LYS A 50 19.65 -3.39 11.48
CA LYS A 50 20.21 -2.11 11.89
C LYS A 50 21.66 -1.92 11.43
N ASP A 51 22.50 -2.93 11.60
CA ASP A 51 23.93 -2.86 11.26
C ASP A 51 24.18 -2.83 9.74
N LEU A 52 23.18 -3.19 8.92
CA LEU A 52 23.25 -3.16 7.46
C LEU A 52 22.75 -1.83 6.87
N TYR A 53 22.11 -1.00 7.69
CA TYR A 53 21.54 0.28 7.29
C TYR A 53 22.36 1.43 7.90
N CYS A 54 22.76 2.37 7.06
CA CYS A 54 23.40 3.59 7.54
C CYS A 54 22.36 4.70 7.67
N ALA A 55 22.25 5.31 8.85
CA ALA A 55 21.34 6.42 9.09
C ALA A 55 21.81 7.72 8.38
N ASP A 56 23.12 7.89 8.24
CA ASP A 56 23.71 9.22 8.03
C ASP A 56 24.47 9.36 6.69
N ASN A 57 24.52 8.31 5.87
CA ASN A 57 25.30 8.31 4.63
C ASN A 57 24.46 7.99 3.40
N GLY A 58 24.48 8.94 2.46
CA GLY A 58 24.02 8.73 1.09
C GLY A 58 22.51 8.88 0.90
N ARG A 59 21.96 7.94 0.16
CA ARG A 59 20.66 8.01 -0.51
C ARG A 59 19.64 7.28 0.41
N PRO A 60 18.55 7.92 0.90
CA PRO A 60 17.72 7.36 1.96
C PRO A 60 17.19 5.98 1.57
N ALA A 61 17.50 4.96 2.36
CA ALA A 61 17.10 3.60 2.06
C ALA A 61 15.60 3.41 2.30
N VAL A 62 14.98 2.50 1.55
CA VAL A 62 13.59 2.09 1.81
C VAL A 62 13.53 1.48 3.20
N ASP A 63 12.52 1.86 3.98
CA ASP A 63 12.31 1.31 5.31
C ASP A 63 12.25 -0.24 5.26
N PRO A 64 13.06 -0.93 6.08
CA PRO A 64 13.17 -2.39 5.98
C PRO A 64 11.89 -3.12 6.37
N VAL A 65 11.06 -2.54 7.25
CA VAL A 65 9.76 -3.10 7.61
C VAL A 65 8.81 -3.00 6.41
N VAL A 66 8.77 -1.85 5.74
CA VAL A 66 7.97 -1.65 4.52
C VAL A 66 8.38 -2.66 3.45
N LEU A 67 9.69 -2.76 3.17
CA LEU A 67 10.22 -3.70 2.18
C LEU A 67 9.84 -5.14 2.50
N PHE A 68 9.99 -5.55 3.76
CA PHE A 68 9.60 -6.89 4.19
C PHE A 68 8.10 -7.13 4.04
N LYS A 69 7.25 -6.18 4.48
CA LYS A 69 5.80 -6.29 4.34
C LYS A 69 5.37 -6.39 2.86
N MET A 70 6.04 -5.69 1.95
CA MET A 70 5.81 -5.82 0.50
C MET A 70 6.12 -7.25 0.03
N LEU A 71 7.30 -7.79 0.37
CA LEU A 71 7.66 -9.18 0.02
C LEU A 71 6.69 -10.19 0.65
N PHE A 72 6.24 -9.92 1.88
CA PHE A 72 5.28 -10.75 2.59
C PHE A 72 3.92 -10.78 1.89
N ILE A 73 3.41 -9.64 1.41
CA ILE A 73 2.22 -9.58 0.54
C ILE A 73 2.44 -10.44 -0.72
N GLY A 74 3.59 -10.26 -1.39
CA GLY A 74 3.89 -11.04 -2.60
C GLY A 74 3.87 -12.55 -2.35
N TYR A 75 4.40 -12.98 -1.22
CA TYR A 75 4.35 -14.37 -0.78
C TYR A 75 2.92 -14.85 -0.47
N LEU A 76 2.18 -14.11 0.35
CA LEU A 76 0.82 -14.49 0.81
C LEU A 76 -0.18 -14.61 -0.34
N PHE A 77 -0.12 -13.69 -1.32
CA PHE A 77 -1.06 -13.61 -2.43
C PHE A 77 -0.50 -14.21 -3.73
N GLY A 78 0.68 -14.83 -3.68
CA GLY A 78 1.29 -15.52 -4.81
C GLY A 78 1.77 -14.60 -5.95
N ILE A 79 2.04 -13.32 -5.67
CA ILE A 79 2.55 -12.36 -6.65
C ILE A 79 4.07 -12.59 -6.80
N ARG A 80 4.47 -13.12 -7.96
CA ARG A 80 5.87 -13.55 -8.19
C ARG A 80 6.77 -12.48 -8.79
N SER A 81 6.20 -11.38 -9.28
CA SER A 81 6.94 -10.30 -9.95
C SER A 81 6.90 -9.05 -9.09
N GLU A 82 8.06 -8.46 -8.81
CA GLU A 82 8.18 -7.19 -8.10
C GLU A 82 7.39 -6.08 -8.79
N ARG A 83 7.51 -5.97 -10.12
CA ARG A 83 6.75 -4.97 -10.89
C ARG A 83 5.24 -5.17 -10.79
N GLN A 84 4.80 -6.42 -10.69
CA GLN A 84 3.38 -6.73 -10.49
C GLN A 84 2.95 -6.42 -9.06
N LEU A 85 3.79 -6.73 -8.07
CA LEU A 85 3.54 -6.41 -6.67
C LEU A 85 3.37 -4.90 -6.48
N ILE A 86 4.23 -4.09 -7.09
CA ILE A 86 4.10 -2.62 -7.05
C ILE A 86 2.76 -2.17 -7.64
N ARG A 87 2.38 -2.67 -8.82
CA ARG A 87 1.08 -2.36 -9.46
C ARG A 87 -0.12 -2.79 -8.61
N GLU A 88 -0.03 -3.92 -7.95
CA GLU A 88 -1.07 -4.42 -7.06
C GLU A 88 -1.20 -3.51 -5.82
N ILE A 89 -0.08 -3.11 -5.21
CA ILE A 89 -0.07 -2.15 -4.11
C ILE A 89 -0.60 -0.79 -4.57
N GLU A 90 -0.35 -0.40 -5.83
CA GLU A 90 -0.83 0.86 -6.43
C GLU A 90 -2.35 0.96 -6.54
N VAL A 91 -3.08 -0.16 -6.52
CA VAL A 91 -4.54 -0.17 -6.66
C VAL A 91 -5.25 -0.79 -5.46
N ASN A 92 -4.56 -1.61 -4.67
CA ASN A 92 -5.15 -2.31 -3.54
C ASN A 92 -4.95 -1.54 -2.22
N LEU A 93 -6.06 -1.05 -1.68
CA LEU A 93 -6.07 -0.28 -0.44
C LEU A 93 -5.62 -1.09 0.78
N ALA A 94 -5.96 -2.37 0.85
CA ALA A 94 -5.56 -3.24 1.96
C ALA A 94 -4.03 -3.45 1.98
N TYR A 95 -3.41 -3.51 0.80
CA TYR A 95 -1.96 -3.63 0.69
C TYR A 95 -1.27 -2.34 1.14
N ARG A 96 -1.76 -1.17 0.68
CA ARG A 96 -1.27 0.14 1.13
C ARG A 96 -1.40 0.32 2.65
N TRP A 97 -2.56 -0.02 3.18
CA TRP A 97 -2.83 0.03 4.61
C TRP A 97 -1.82 -0.84 5.39
N PHE A 98 -1.63 -2.08 4.96
CA PHE A 98 -0.76 -3.02 5.65
C PHE A 98 0.71 -2.56 5.68
N ILE A 99 1.21 -1.99 4.57
CA ILE A 99 2.58 -1.45 4.50
C ILE A 99 2.71 -0.05 5.13
N GLY A 100 1.61 0.57 5.59
CA GLY A 100 1.61 1.88 6.25
C GLY A 100 1.74 3.08 5.30
N ILE A 101 1.32 2.95 4.04
CA ILE A 101 1.40 4.04 3.05
C ILE A 101 0.01 4.66 2.82
N GLY A 102 -0.07 5.99 2.86
CA GLY A 102 -1.29 6.74 2.60
C GLY A 102 -1.77 6.66 1.13
N LEU A 103 -3.00 7.09 0.83
CA LEU A 103 -3.57 7.09 -0.53
C LEU A 103 -2.71 7.87 -1.54
N ARG A 104 -2.09 8.96 -1.07
CA ARG A 104 -1.20 9.82 -1.85
C ARG A 104 0.28 9.43 -1.74
N GLY A 105 0.61 8.49 -0.88
CA GLY A 105 1.99 8.09 -0.64
C GLY A 105 2.56 7.35 -1.84
N LYS A 106 3.78 7.71 -2.24
CA LYS A 106 4.51 7.00 -3.29
C LYS A 106 4.94 5.63 -2.76
N ILE A 107 4.72 4.60 -3.56
CA ILE A 107 5.17 3.24 -3.24
C ILE A 107 6.66 3.15 -3.56
N PRO A 108 7.48 2.55 -2.67
CA PRO A 108 8.87 2.29 -2.96
C PRO A 108 9.02 1.36 -4.18
N ASP A 109 9.30 1.90 -5.35
CA ASP A 109 9.85 1.18 -6.50
C ASP A 109 11.39 1.12 -6.40
N ALA A 110 12.01 0.06 -6.94
CA ALA A 110 13.46 -0.04 -7.10
C ALA A 110 14.06 1.16 -7.88
N SER A 111 13.21 1.94 -8.56
CA SER A 111 13.56 3.14 -9.31
C SER A 111 13.43 4.48 -8.56
N ILE A 112 13.09 4.49 -7.26
CA ILE A 112 12.69 5.67 -6.43
C ILE A 112 13.77 6.75 -6.18
N TYR A 113 14.70 6.99 -7.09
CA TYR A 113 15.42 8.26 -6.99
C TYR A 113 15.85 8.83 -8.32
N ARG A 114 14.85 9.36 -9.02
CA ARG A 114 15.06 10.47 -9.95
C ARG A 114 14.29 11.73 -9.56
N GLU A 115 13.58 11.75 -8.44
CA GLU A 115 12.60 12.83 -8.23
C GLU A 115 12.29 13.11 -6.75
N HIS A 116 13.33 13.30 -5.95
CA HIS A 116 13.22 14.08 -4.72
C HIS A 116 14.26 15.19 -4.73
N ASP A 117 14.14 16.09 -5.70
CA ASP A 117 14.86 17.36 -5.72
C ASP A 117 13.92 18.56 -5.97
N LEU A 118 12.61 18.41 -5.77
CA LEU A 118 11.66 19.53 -5.86
C LEU A 118 10.55 19.38 -4.81
N SER A 119 10.42 20.42 -3.99
CA SER A 119 9.51 20.65 -2.83
C SER A 119 10.00 20.05 -1.51
N GLY A 120 10.40 20.82 -0.51
CA GLY A 120 10.47 22.27 -0.39
C GLY A 120 10.84 22.59 1.05
N ASP A 121 11.89 23.39 1.22
CA ASP A 121 11.99 24.29 2.36
C ASP A 121 10.78 25.23 2.33
N ILE A 122 10.34 25.63 3.54
CA ILE A 122 9.24 26.54 3.95
C ILE A 122 7.98 25.83 4.43
#